data_AF-A0A496YT09-F1
#
_entry.id   AF-A0A496YT09-F1
#
_cell.length_a   1.000
_cell.length_b   1.000
_cell.length_c   1.000
_cell.angle_alpha   90.00
_cell.angle_beta   90.00
_cell.angle_gamma   90.00
#
_symmetry.space_group_name_H-M   'P 1'
#
loop_
_entity.id
_entity.type
_entity.pdbx_description
1 polymer ?
#
loop_
_entity_poly.entity_id
_entity_poly.type
_entity_poly.pdbx_seq_one_letter_code
_entity_poly.pdbx_strand_id
1 'polypeptide(L)' 'MKISKGKLFDLYAVMVKIRLFEDRIVDLYARGLVPGLAHLYIGEEAVAAGACAALR' A
#
# COMPACT_ATOMS: atom_id res chain seq x y z
N MET A 1 4.32 -17.38 15.56
CA MET A 1 5.49 -16.82 14.86
C MET A 1 5.88 -15.51 15.54
N LYS A 2 7.11 -15.35 16.02
CA LYS A 2 7.59 -14.05 16.53
C LYS A 2 8.11 -13.23 15.35
N ILE A 3 7.55 -12.04 15.14
CA ILE A 3 8.02 -11.09 14.12
C ILE A 3 9.03 -10.15 14.80
N SER A 4 10.19 -9.94 14.19
CA SER A 4 11.19 -9.02 14.73
C SER A 4 10.70 -7.57 14.65
N LYS A 5 11.19 -6.71 15.56
CA LYS A 5 10.85 -5.28 15.56
C LYS A 5 11.18 -4.60 14.22
N GLY A 6 12.31 -4.96 13.61
CA GLY A 6 12.69 -4.46 12.27
C GLY A 6 11.67 -4.85 11.21
N LYS A 7 11.27 -6.13 11.17
CA LYS A 7 10.28 -6.61 10.20
C LYS A 7 8.91 -5.97 10.38
N LEU A 8 8.51 -5.62 11.61
CA LEU A 8 7.29 -4.84 11.87
C LEU A 8 7.37 -3.44 11.27
N PHE A 9 8.51 -2.74 11.41
CA PHE A 9 8.71 -1.44 10.78
C PHE A 9 8.70 -1.53 9.25
N ASP A 10 9.31 -2.57 8.68
CA ASP A 10 9.30 -2.77 7.24
C ASP A 10 7.88 -2.98 6.70
N LEU A 11 7.10 -3.85 7.37
CA LEU A 11 5.69 -4.09 7.01
C LEU A 11 4.86 -2.81 7.11
N TYR A 12 5.02 -2.05 8.20
CA TYR A 12 4.35 -0.77 8.39
C TYR A 12 4.72 0.24 7.30
N ALA A 13 6.02 0.38 6.98
CA ALA A 13 6.50 1.28 5.96
C ALA A 13 5.94 0.93 4.56
N VAL A 14 5.79 -0.36 4.25
CA VAL A 14 5.14 -0.81 3.01
C VAL A 14 3.66 -0.44 3.00
N MET A 15 2.92 -0.70 4.08
CA MET A 15 1.49 -0.35 4.15
C MET A 15 1.26 1.16 4.01
N VAL A 16 2.04 1.97 4.72
CA VAL A 16 1.96 3.44 4.62
C VAL A 16 2.29 3.92 3.21
N LYS A 17 3.29 3.33 2.56
CA LYS A 17 3.66 3.68 1.18
C LYS A 17 2.51 3.40 0.22
N ILE A 18 1.84 2.25 0.33
CA ILE A 18 0.66 1.91 -0.48
C ILE A 18 -0.43 2.97 -0.24
N ARG A 19 -0.80 3.22 1.03
CA ARG A 19 -1.81 4.22 1.38
C ARG A 19 -1.53 5.60 0.77
N LEU A 20 -0.33 6.12 0.97
CA LEU A 20 0.04 7.45 0.48
C LEU A 20 0.05 7.53 -1.05
N PHE A 21 0.50 6.46 -1.72
CA PHE A 21 0.44 6.38 -3.18
C PHE A 21 -1.01 6.45 -3.66
N GLU A 22 -1.90 5.69 -3.01
CA GLU A 22 -3.30 5.63 -3.43
C GLU A 22 -4.10 6.89 -3.12
N ASP A 23 -3.89 7.50 -1.95
CA ASP A 23 -4.46 8.82 -1.66
C ASP A 23 -4.02 9.85 -2.71
N ARG A 24 -2.79 9.73 -3.23
CA ARG A 24 -2.32 10.58 -4.32
C ARG A 24 -3.01 10.27 -5.64
N ILE A 25 -3.27 8.99 -5.94
CA ILE A 25 -4.05 8.60 -7.11
C ILE A 25 -5.47 9.14 -7.01
N VAL A 26 -6.11 9.10 -5.83
CA VAL A 26 -7.44 9.70 -5.61
C VAL A 26 -7.46 11.18 -5.98
N ASP A 27 -6.49 11.98 -5.49
CA ASP A 27 -6.40 13.42 -5.84
C ASP A 27 -6.23 13.62 -7.35
N LEU A 28 -5.30 12.90 -7.97
CA LEU A 28 -5.01 13.05 -9.39
C LEU A 28 -6.20 12.61 -10.26
N TYR A 29 -6.91 11.57 -9.84
CA TYR A 29 -8.11 11.08 -10.52
C TYR A 29 -9.25 12.10 -10.43
N ALA A 30 -9.49 12.68 -9.25
CA ALA A 30 -10.49 13.73 -9.06
C ALA A 30 -10.20 14.98 -9.91
N ARG A 31 -8.93 15.24 -10.24
CA ARG A 31 -8.49 16.33 -11.11
C ARG A 31 -8.49 15.97 -12.60
N GLY A 32 -8.88 14.75 -12.97
CA GLY A 32 -8.89 14.28 -14.37
C GLY A 32 -7.48 14.07 -14.95
N LEU A 33 -6.45 13.95 -14.11
CA LEU A 33 -5.06 13.79 -14.53
C LEU A 33 -4.63 12.32 -14.68
N VAL A 34 -5.47 11.38 -14.25
CA VAL A 34 -5.26 9.94 -14.43
C VAL A 34 -6.21 9.46 -15.53
N PRO A 35 -5.70 9.01 -16.69
CA PRO A 35 -6.54 8.47 -17.75
C PRO A 35 -7.05 7.07 -17.40
N GLY A 36 -8.28 6.75 -17.82
CA GLY A 36 -8.86 5.42 -17.66
C GLY A 36 -9.43 5.17 -16.26
N LEU A 37 -9.38 3.91 -15.81
CA LEU A 37 -9.92 3.49 -14.51
C LEU A 37 -8.78 3.25 -13.52
N ALA A 38 -8.95 3.74 -12.30
CA ALA A 38 -8.08 3.42 -11.17
C ALA A 38 -8.83 2.51 -10.20
N HIS A 39 -8.26 1.35 -9.89
CA HIS A 39 -8.74 0.46 -8.83
C HIS A 39 -7.86 0.66 -7.61
N LEU A 40 -8.48 1.05 -6.51
CA LEU A 40 -7.81 1.37 -5.27
C LEU A 40 -7.79 0.14 -4.35
N TYR A 41 -6.67 -0.05 -3.68
CA TYR A 41 -6.33 -1.02 -2.66
C TYR A 41 -6.34 -0.42 -1.23
N ILE A 42 -6.81 0.83 -1.06
CA ILE A 42 -7.02 1.46 0.25
C ILE A 42 -7.83 0.53 1.17
N GLY A 43 -7.25 0.16 2.31
CA GLY A 43 -7.85 -0.74 3.30
C GLY A 43 -7.40 -2.21 3.19
N GLU A 44 -6.71 -2.57 2.10
CA GLU A 44 -6.20 -3.93 1.87
C GLU A 44 -4.66 -4.01 2.00
N GLU A 45 -3.99 -2.97 2.47
CA GLU A 45 -2.53 -2.84 2.42
C GLU A 45 -1.80 -3.96 3.16
N ALA A 46 -2.40 -4.46 4.24
CA ALA A 46 -1.85 -5.57 5.02
C ALA A 46 -1.75 -6.87 4.21
N VAL A 47 -2.66 -7.08 3.24
CA VAL A 47 -2.65 -8.27 2.37
C VAL A 47 -1.40 -8.25 1.48
N ALA A 48 -1.18 -7.15 0.76
CA ALA A 48 0.00 -6.99 -0.09
C ALA A 48 1.31 -6.97 0.73
N ALA A 49 1.36 -6.19 1.81
CA ALA A 49 2.56 -6.10 2.65
C ALA A 49 2.92 -7.46 3.26
N GLY A 50 1.95 -8.20 3.80
CA GLY A 50 2.15 -9.51 4.40
C GLY A 50 2.53 -10.58 3.38
N ALA A 51 1.78 -10.70 2.29
CA ALA A 51 2.03 -11.70 1.25
C ALA A 51 3.41 -11.52 0.62
N CYS A 52 3.75 -10.31 0.18
CA CYS A 52 5.05 -10.04 -0.43
C CYS A 52 6.22 -10.23 0.55
N ALA A 53 6.01 -9.94 1.84
CA ALA A 53 7.04 -10.14 2.86
C ALA A 53 7.31 -11.61 3.19
N ALA A 54 6.39 -12.52 2.85
CA ALA A 54 6.48 -13.96 3.05
C ALA A 54 7.03 -14.72 1.82
N LEU A 55 7.06 -14.08 0.65
CA LEU A 55 7.61 -14.64 -0.60
C LEU A 55 9.13 -14.40 -0.76
N ARG A 56 9.78 -13.82 0.24
CA ARG A 56 11.22 -13.52 0.25
C ARG A 56 11.95 -14.32 1.30
#